data_AF-A0AAJ4ZAF4-F1
#
_entry.id   AF-A0AAJ4ZAF4-F1
#
_cell.length_a   1.000
_cell.length_b   1.000
_cell.length_c   1.000
_cell.angle_alpha   90.00
_cell.angle_beta   90.00
_cell.angle_gamma   90.00
#
_symmetry.space_group_name_H-M   'P 1'
#
loop_
_entity.id
_entity.type
_entity.pdbx_description
1 polymer ?
#
loop_
_entity_poly.entity_id
_entity_poly.type
_entity_poly.pdbx_seq_one_letter_code
_entity_poly.pdbx_strand_id
1 'polypeptide(L)'
;MKKYRQRMAWYLAVLMINLGILLTTSELLTSASFPALLYYLPSSIFWLFAGPWLFGSRLRSNSVFGIKAERFGFLIIGIGAFGTVFLLLQGNAKLASIAICAAMCGVEFVISSREDRYSADQPESSLN
;
A
#
# COMPACT_ATOMS: atom_id res chain seq x y z
N MET A 1 -6.67 -18.60 5.57
CA MET A 1 -7.15 -17.20 5.74
C MET A 1 -6.21 -16.27 6.52
N LYS A 2 -5.30 -16.76 7.38
CA LYS A 2 -4.40 -15.87 8.17
C LYS A 2 -3.46 -15.00 7.32
N LYS A 3 -2.98 -15.51 6.19
CA LYS A 3 -2.06 -14.81 5.26
C LYS A 3 -2.59 -13.44 4.80
N TYR A 4 -3.85 -13.36 4.37
CA TYR A 4 -4.45 -12.12 3.86
C TYR A 4 -5.08 -11.22 4.93
N ARG A 5 -4.95 -11.55 6.23
CA ARG A 5 -5.61 -10.79 7.31
C ARG A 5 -5.10 -9.35 7.39
N GLN A 6 -3.80 -9.14 7.18
CA GLN A 6 -3.20 -7.81 7.21
C GLN A 6 -3.68 -6.95 6.03
N ARG A 7 -3.77 -7.54 4.84
CA ARG A 7 -4.29 -6.87 3.65
C ARG A 7 -5.77 -6.51 3.76
N MET A 8 -6.59 -7.42 4.30
CA MET A 8 -8.01 -7.13 4.55
C MET A 8 -8.20 -6.01 5.59
N ALA A 9 -7.41 -6.03 6.67
CA ALA A 9 -7.40 -4.95 7.65
C ALA A 9 -6.96 -3.60 7.05
N TRP A 10 -6.00 -3.64 6.12
CA TRP A 10 -5.56 -2.44 5.40
C TRP A 10 -6.63 -1.86 4.48
N TYR A 11 -7.30 -2.69 3.67
CA TYR A 11 -8.41 -2.22 2.84
C TYR A 11 -9.56 -1.64 3.68
N LEU A 12 -9.85 -2.24 4.83
CA LEU A 12 -10.80 -1.68 5.79
C LEU A 12 -10.33 -0.33 6.34
N ALA A 13 -9.05 -0.20 6.68
CA ALA A 13 -8.47 1.07 7.14
C ALA A 13 -8.55 2.15 6.06
N VAL A 14 -8.23 1.84 4.79
CA VAL A 14 -8.36 2.77 3.66
C VAL A 14 -9.82 3.21 3.48
N LEU A 15 -10.79 2.30 3.63
CA LEU A 15 -12.22 2.64 3.60
C LEU A 15 -12.57 3.62 4.73
N MET A 16 -12.16 3.35 5.97
CA MET A 16 -12.44 4.22 7.11
C MET A 16 -11.78 5.60 6.98
N ILE A 17 -10.54 5.65 6.49
CA ILE A 17 -9.83 6.92 6.24
C ILE A 17 -10.59 7.75 5.22
N ASN A 18 -11.03 7.16 4.11
CA ASN A 18 -11.77 7.89 3.08
C ASN A 18 -13.14 8.34 3.55
N LEU A 19 -13.82 7.52 4.37
CA LEU A 19 -15.09 7.92 4.99
C LEU A 19 -14.88 9.11 5.93
N GLY A 20 -13.81 9.11 6.73
CA GLY A 20 -13.43 10.26 7.55
C GLY A 20 -13.14 11.51 6.73
N ILE A 21 -12.40 11.37 5.63
CA ILE A 21 -12.10 12.50 4.72
C ILE A 21 -13.38 13.08 4.13
N LEU A 22 -14.30 12.23 3.67
CA LEU A 22 -15.59 12.64 3.13
C LEU A 22 -16.42 13.44 4.15
N LEU A 23 -16.40 13.02 5.42
CA LEU A 23 -17.10 13.72 6.52
C LEU A 23 -16.49 15.09 6.84
N THR A 24 -15.24 15.35 6.47
CA THR A 24 -14.57 16.63 6.73
C THR A 24 -15.07 17.75 5.80
N THR A 25 -15.83 17.44 4.73
CA THR A 25 -16.33 18.38 3.70
C THR A 25 -15.27 19.27 3.04
N SER A 26 -13.97 18.99 3.24
CA SER A 26 -12.89 19.74 2.63
C SER A 26 -12.76 19.35 1.16
N GLU A 27 -13.07 20.28 0.25
CA GLU A 27 -12.95 20.07 -1.19
C GLU A 27 -11.52 19.70 -1.61
N LEU A 28 -10.52 20.31 -0.96
CA LEU A 28 -9.11 20.11 -1.27
C LEU A 28 -8.63 18.70 -0.87
N LEU A 29 -9.04 18.24 0.32
CA LEU A 29 -8.74 16.89 0.82
C LEU A 29 -9.46 15.81 0.01
N THR A 30 -10.72 16.07 -0.35
CA THR A 30 -11.55 15.15 -1.14
C THR A 30 -11.02 15.04 -2.58
N SER A 31 -10.65 16.17 -3.18
CA SER A 31 -10.06 16.25 -4.52
C SER A 31 -8.70 15.56 -4.61
N ALA A 32 -7.92 15.53 -3.52
CA ALA A 32 -6.67 14.77 -3.46
C ALA A 32 -6.90 13.26 -3.21
N SER A 33 -7.86 12.91 -2.34
CA SER A 33 -8.04 11.53 -1.88
C SER A 33 -8.76 10.65 -2.90
N PHE A 34 -9.78 11.18 -3.58
CA PHE A 34 -10.56 10.43 -4.56
C PHE A 34 -9.72 9.90 -5.74
N PRO A 35 -8.90 10.72 -6.44
CA PRO A 35 -8.03 10.20 -7.50
C PRO A 35 -6.95 9.25 -6.95
N ALA A 36 -6.40 9.50 -5.75
CA ALA A 36 -5.43 8.60 -5.15
C ALA A 36 -6.01 7.19 -4.95
N LEU A 37 -7.26 7.09 -4.47
CA LEU A 37 -8.00 5.85 -4.34
C LEU A 37 -8.24 5.16 -5.68
N LEU A 38 -8.66 5.93 -6.69
CA LEU A 38 -8.93 5.46 -8.04
C LEU A 38 -7.69 4.89 -8.73
N TYR A 39 -6.51 5.44 -8.46
CA TYR A 39 -5.25 4.87 -8.95
C TYR A 39 -4.81 3.66 -8.11
N TYR A 40 -5.00 3.74 -6.80
CA TYR A 40 -4.54 2.74 -5.86
C TYR A 40 -5.30 1.41 -5.97
N LEU A 41 -6.64 1.42 -5.97
CA LEU A 41 -7.45 0.19 -5.95
C LEU A 41 -7.19 -0.72 -7.16
N PRO A 42 -7.24 -0.23 -8.42
CA PRO A 42 -6.96 -1.06 -9.58
C PRO A 42 -5.51 -1.55 -9.60
N SER A 43 -4.56 -0.70 -9.21
CA SER A 43 -3.14 -1.07 -9.13
C SER A 43 -2.91 -2.17 -8.09
N SER A 44 -3.50 -2.04 -6.90
CA SER A 44 -3.39 -3.01 -5.81
C SER A 44 -4.01 -4.35 -6.18
N ILE A 45 -5.20 -4.34 -6.80
CA ILE A 45 -5.86 -5.56 -7.29
C ILE A 45 -5.04 -6.20 -8.40
N PHE A 46 -4.56 -5.41 -9.37
CA PHE A 46 -3.70 -5.90 -10.44
C PHE A 46 -2.45 -6.57 -9.88
N TRP A 47 -1.74 -5.94 -8.94
CA TRP A 47 -0.55 -6.52 -8.33
C TRP A 47 -0.82 -7.77 -7.49
N LEU A 48 -2.00 -7.87 -6.87
CA LEU A 48 -2.41 -9.07 -6.12
C LEU A 48 -2.51 -10.30 -7.02
N PHE A 49 -3.05 -10.14 -8.23
CA PHE A 49 -3.26 -11.24 -9.18
C PHE A 49 -2.07 -11.44 -10.13
N ALA A 50 -1.52 -10.35 -10.65
CA ALA A 50 -0.42 -10.37 -11.61
C ALA A 50 0.92 -10.67 -10.93
N GLY A 51 1.12 -10.27 -9.67
CA GLY A 51 2.37 -10.52 -8.94
C GLY A 51 2.73 -12.01 -8.86
N PRO A 52 1.83 -12.87 -8.33
CA PRO A 52 2.04 -14.32 -8.30
C PRO A 52 2.15 -14.95 -9.69
N TRP A 53 1.42 -14.41 -10.67
CA TRP A 53 1.37 -14.94 -12.03
C TRP A 53 2.63 -14.63 -12.85
N LEU A 54 3.17 -13.41 -12.74
CA LEU A 54 4.34 -12.95 -13.51
C LEU A 54 5.68 -13.39 -12.90
N PHE A 55 5.78 -13.41 -11.56
CA PHE A 55 7.06 -13.64 -10.88
C PHE A 55 7.15 -15.03 -10.23
N GLY A 56 6.03 -15.76 -10.13
CA GLY A 56 5.98 -17.02 -9.39
C GLY A 56 6.28 -16.85 -7.89
N SER A 57 6.00 -17.89 -7.11
CA SER A 57 6.21 -17.91 -5.64
C SER A 57 7.66 -17.58 -5.20
N ARG A 58 8.65 -17.72 -6.09
CA ARG A 58 10.09 -17.72 -5.74
C ARG A 58 10.83 -16.39 -5.92
N LEU A 59 10.32 -15.42 -6.68
CA LEU A 59 11.09 -14.20 -7.02
C LEU A 59 10.72 -12.95 -6.24
N ARG A 60 9.90 -13.07 -5.19
CA ARG A 60 9.64 -11.94 -4.29
C ARG A 60 10.80 -11.77 -3.33
N SER A 61 11.89 -11.20 -3.85
CA SER A 61 13.11 -10.94 -3.11
C SER A 61 12.79 -10.10 -1.87
N ASN A 62 13.20 -10.58 -0.70
CA ASN A 62 13.06 -9.89 0.58
C ASN A 62 13.86 -8.57 0.65
N SER A 63 14.61 -8.23 -0.41
CA SER A 63 15.34 -6.97 -0.55
C SER A 63 15.08 -6.30 -1.90
N VAL A 64 14.83 -5.00 -1.86
CA VAL A 64 14.80 -4.11 -3.04
C VAL A 64 16.05 -3.22 -2.91
N PHE A 65 16.96 -3.28 -3.89
CA PHE A 65 18.27 -2.59 -3.84
C PHE A 65 19.12 -2.89 -2.59
N GLY A 66 19.09 -4.12 -2.06
CA GLY A 66 19.87 -4.52 -0.88
C GLY A 66 19.32 -4.00 0.46
N ILE A 67 18.21 -3.25 0.43
CA ILE A 67 17.48 -2.81 1.62
C ILE A 67 16.29 -3.76 1.82
N LYS A 68 16.03 -4.17 3.07
CA LYS A 68 14.82 -4.95 3.41
C LYS A 68 13.59 -4.26 2.82
N ALA A 69 12.80 -4.96 2.01
CA ALA A 69 11.63 -4.40 1.33
C ALA A 69 10.67 -3.67 2.28
N GLU A 70 10.58 -4.15 3.52
CA GLU A 70 9.84 -3.51 4.62
C GLU A 70 10.36 -2.10 4.97
N ARG A 71 11.68 -1.91 5.08
CA ARG A 71 12.28 -0.58 5.37
C ARG A 71 12.09 0.38 4.21
N PHE A 72 12.18 -0.13 2.98
CA PHE A 72 11.91 0.66 1.78
C PHE A 72 10.45 1.12 1.72
N GLY A 73 9.51 0.23 2.06
CA GLY A 73 8.09 0.57 2.20
C GLY A 73 7.86 1.66 3.26
N PHE A 74 8.48 1.55 4.44
CA PHE A 74 8.40 2.60 5.47
C PHE A 74 8.97 3.95 5.02
N LEU A 75 10.04 3.95 4.25
CA LEU A 75 10.62 5.18 3.69
C LEU A 75 9.65 5.84 2.71
N ILE A 76 9.03 5.07 1.83
CA ILE A 76 8.00 5.57 0.90
C ILE A 76 6.81 6.13 1.67
N ILE A 77 6.35 5.45 2.73
CA ILE A 77 5.26 5.95 3.58
C ILE A 77 5.64 7.29 4.20
N GLY A 78 6.85 7.42 4.75
CA GLY A 78 7.33 8.65 5.37
C GLY A 78 7.38 9.82 4.39
N ILE A 79 7.99 9.62 3.22
CA ILE A 79 8.08 10.65 2.18
C ILE A 79 6.69 11.00 1.63
N GLY A 80 5.84 9.99 1.39
CA GLY A 80 4.49 10.18 0.89
C GLY A 80 3.63 10.97 1.87
N ALA A 81 3.63 10.61 3.16
CA ALA A 81 2.86 11.31 4.19
C ALA A 81 3.33 12.75 4.39
N PHE A 82 4.65 12.97 4.49
CA PHE A 82 5.21 14.32 4.63
C PHE A 82 4.93 15.17 3.38
N GLY A 83 5.10 14.58 2.19
CA GLY A 83 4.78 15.20 0.92
C GLY A 83 3.31 15.59 0.81
N THR A 84 2.39 14.71 1.23
CA THR A 84 0.94 15.02 1.26
C THR A 84 0.65 16.23 2.11
N VAL A 85 1.16 16.30 3.35
CA VAL A 85 0.94 17.44 4.24
C VAL A 85 1.48 18.73 3.62
N PHE A 86 2.72 18.70 3.12
CA PHE A 86 3.35 19.86 2.51
C PHE A 86 2.61 20.36 1.25
N LEU A 87 2.18 19.45 0.39
CA LEU A 87 1.49 19.76 -0.86
C LEU A 87 0.05 20.23 -0.63
N LEU A 88 -0.63 19.69 0.38
CA LEU A 88 -1.93 20.18 0.81
C LEU A 88 -1.83 21.61 1.38
N LEU A 89 -0.78 21.93 2.15
CA LEU A 89 -0.52 23.28 2.63
C LEU A 89 -0.26 24.28 1.50
N GLN A 90 0.32 23.83 0.39
CA GLN A 90 0.48 24.63 -0.83
C GLN A 90 -0.79 24.71 -1.70
N GLY A 91 -1.87 24.01 -1.31
CA GLY A 91 -3.11 23.94 -2.08
C GLY A 91 -3.04 23.09 -3.34
N ASN A 92 -1.99 22.27 -3.52
CA ASN A 92 -1.77 21.50 -4.74
C ASN A 92 -2.36 20.08 -4.63
N ALA A 93 -3.68 19.97 -4.82
CA ALA A 93 -4.43 18.71 -4.71
C ALA A 93 -3.95 17.60 -5.68
N LYS A 94 -3.44 17.97 -6.85
CA LYS A 94 -2.92 17.02 -7.86
C LYS A 94 -1.63 16.34 -7.40
N LEU A 95 -0.69 17.11 -6.88
CA LEU A 95 0.55 16.52 -6.35
C LEU A 95 0.28 15.79 -5.03
N ALA A 96 -0.65 16.30 -4.21
CA ALA A 96 -1.06 15.65 -2.98
C ALA A 96 -1.66 14.26 -3.23
N SER A 97 -2.46 14.08 -4.30
CA SER A 97 -3.01 12.77 -4.65
C SER A 97 -1.94 11.75 -5.03
N ILE A 98 -0.89 12.18 -5.75
CA ILE A 98 0.27 11.34 -6.07
C ILE A 98 1.01 10.95 -4.80
N ALA A 99 1.22 11.89 -3.88
CA ALA A 99 1.87 11.63 -2.60
C ALA A 99 1.07 10.65 -1.71
N ILE A 100 -0.26 10.81 -1.67
CA ILE A 100 -1.18 9.89 -0.96
C ILE A 100 -1.09 8.49 -1.60
N CYS A 101 -1.14 8.40 -2.93
CA CYS A 101 -1.03 7.13 -3.65
C CYS A 101 0.33 6.46 -3.38
N ALA A 102 1.43 7.22 -3.39
CA ALA A 102 2.75 6.71 -3.05
C ALA A 102 2.80 6.14 -1.63
N ALA A 103 2.23 6.85 -0.65
CA ALA A 103 2.15 6.37 0.73
C ALA A 103 1.37 5.06 0.82
N MET A 104 0.21 4.96 0.15
CA MET A 104 -0.60 3.72 0.11
C MET A 104 0.16 2.55 -0.55
N CYS A 105 0.88 2.81 -1.65
CA CYS A 105 1.75 1.82 -2.28
C CYS A 105 2.89 1.38 -1.35
N GLY A 106 3.46 2.29 -0.56
CA GLY A 106 4.46 1.96 0.46
C GLY A 106 3.93 0.98 1.51
N VAL A 107 2.68 1.15 1.95
CA VAL A 107 2.02 0.20 2.86
C VAL A 107 1.81 -1.16 2.20
N GLU A 108 1.40 -1.19 0.94
CA GLU A 108 1.28 -2.43 0.16
C GLU A 108 2.60 -3.20 0.05
N PHE A 109 3.72 -2.50 -0.12
CA PHE A 109 5.06 -3.12 -0.07
C PHE A 109 5.37 -3.75 1.30
N VAL A 110 5.03 -3.06 2.39
CA VAL A 110 5.23 -3.58 3.76
C VAL A 110 4.38 -4.83 4.00
N ILE A 111 3.08 -4.76 3.69
CA ILE A 111 2.15 -5.89 3.87
C ILE A 111 2.61 -7.07 3.04
N SER A 112 2.91 -6.84 1.77
CA SER A 112 3.43 -7.86 0.86
C SER A 112 4.67 -8.56 1.41
N SER A 113 5.66 -7.80 1.89
CA SER A 113 6.89 -8.37 2.47
C SER A 113 6.63 -9.22 3.73
N ARG A 114 5.57 -8.91 4.49
CA ARG A 114 5.16 -9.68 5.68
C ARG A 114 4.38 -10.94 5.29
N GLU A 115 3.52 -10.86 4.29
CA GLU A 115 2.79 -12.00 3.72
C GLU A 115 3.75 -13.04 3.12
N ASP A 116 4.85 -12.58 2.52
CA ASP A 116 5.88 -13.44 1.94
C ASP A 116 6.70 -14.15 3.03
N ARG A 117 7.07 -13.46 4.12
CA ARG A 117 7.72 -14.10 5.29
C ARG A 117 6.81 -15.15 5.94
N TYR A 118 5.52 -14.86 6.09
CA TYR A 118 4.56 -15.83 6.63
C TYR A 118 4.42 -17.08 5.73
N SER A 119 4.63 -16.92 4.41
CA SER A 119 4.62 -18.05 3.47
C SER A 119 5.92 -18.86 3.51
N ALA A 120 7.05 -18.22 3.81
CA ALA A 120 8.35 -18.88 3.96
C ALA A 120 8.48 -19.64 5.29
N ASP A 121 7.86 -19.14 6.37
CA ASP A 121 7.81 -19.79 7.70
C ASP A 121 6.78 -20.94 7.78
N GLN A 122 6.03 -21.21 6.70
CA GLN A 122 5.26 -22.45 6.54
C GLN A 122 5.98 -23.41 5.58
N PRO A 123 7.10 -24.05 5.97
CA PRO A 123 7.62 -25.17 5.21
C PRO A 123 6.66 -26.34 5.42
N GLU A 124 6.09 -26.84 4.33
CA GLU A 124 5.64 -28.23 4.16
C GLU A 124 5.21 -29.00 5.43
N SER A 125 4.07 -28.64 6.05
CA SER A 125 3.37 -29.56 6.96
C SER A 125 2.24 -30.32 6.26
N SER A 126 2.26 -30.39 4.92
CA SER A 126 1.25 -31.06 4.10
C SER A 126 1.82 -32.17 3.20
N LEU A 127 3.00 -32.67 3.54
CA LEU A 127 3.46 -33.99 3.10
C LEU A 127 3.40 -34.92 4.31
N ASN A 128 2.20 -35.41 4.59
CA ASN A 128 1.86 -36.69 5.23
C ASN A 128 0.36 -36.91 5.11
#